data_AF-A0A2N2IHY2-F1
#
_entry.id   AF-A0A2N2IHY2-F1
#
_cell.length_a   1.000
_cell.length_b   1.000
_cell.length_c   1.000
_cell.angle_alpha   90.00
_cell.angle_beta   90.00
_cell.angle_gamma   90.00
#
_symmetry.space_group_name_H-M   'P 1'
#
loop_
_entity.id
_entity.type
_entity.pdbx_description
1 polymer ?
#
loop_
_entity_poly.entity_id
_entity_poly.type
_entity_poly.pdbx_seq_one_letter_code
_entity_poly.pdbx_strand_id
1 'polypeptide(L)' 'GCQTINGLAMLLYQGAAQFELWTGLQAPVEVMRQSLLTSLGAVAT' A
#
# COMPACT_ATOMS: atom_id res chain seq x y z
N GLY A 1 0.40 -28.18 3.79
CA GLY A 1 -0.21 -27.08 3.03
C GLY A 1 0.83 -26.02 2.73
N CYS A 2 0.67 -25.24 1.67
CA CYS A 2 1.63 -24.20 1.28
C CYS A 2 1.37 -22.86 2.00
N GLN A 3 2.42 -22.08 2.22
CA GLN A 3 2.30 -20.69 2.69
C GLN A 3 1.78 -19.80 1.55
N THR A 4 0.88 -18.87 1.87
CA THR A 4 0.31 -17.91 0.91
C THR A 4 0.72 -16.49 1.28
N ILE A 5 0.81 -15.64 0.26
CA ILE A 5 1.10 -14.21 0.39
C ILE A 5 -0.11 -13.46 -0.16
N ASN A 6 -0.59 -12.44 0.55
CA ASN A 6 -1.70 -11.62 0.08
C ASN A 6 -1.24 -10.53 -0.91
N GLY A 7 -2.18 -9.87 -1.57
CA GLY A 7 -1.89 -8.84 -2.58
C GLY A 7 -1.60 -7.44 -2.04
N LEU A 8 -1.65 -7.19 -0.72
CA LEU A 8 -1.65 -5.83 -0.16
C LEU A 8 -0.30 -5.12 -0.34
N ALA A 9 0.80 -5.85 -0.18
CA ALA A 9 2.13 -5.28 -0.40
C ALA A 9 2.30 -4.82 -1.85
N MET A 10 1.85 -5.65 -2.80
CA MET A 10 1.90 -5.34 -4.22
C MET A 10 1.02 -4.12 -4.52
N LEU A 11 -0.23 -4.10 -4.03
CA LEU A 11 -1.15 -2.97 -4.15
C LEU A 11 -0.57 -1.65 -3.63
N LEU A 12 0.11 -1.67 -2.48
CA LEU A 12 0.77 -0.50 -1.93
C LEU A 12 1.89 0.02 -2.84
N TYR A 13 2.83 -0.85 -3.22
CA TYR A 13 4.03 -0.41 -3.94
C TYR A 13 3.76 -0.04 -5.40
N GLN A 14 2.82 -0.71 -6.07
CA GLN A 14 2.41 -0.31 -7.42
C GLN A 14 1.68 1.04 -7.42
N GLY A 15 0.88 1.33 -6.40
CA GLY A 15 0.26 2.65 -6.22
C GLY A 15 1.29 3.73 -5.91
N ALA A 16 2.30 3.42 -5.07
CA ALA A 16 3.41 4.33 -4.79
C ALA A 16 4.17 4.66 -6.09
N ALA A 17 4.51 3.66 -6.90
CA ALA A 17 5.17 3.88 -8.19
C ALA A 17 4.34 4.76 -9.14
N GLN A 18 3.02 4.57 -9.20
CA GLN A 18 2.13 5.43 -10.00
C GLN A 18 2.13 6.88 -9.51
N PHE A 19 2.11 7.08 -8.19
CA PHE A 19 2.20 8.41 -7.60
C PHE A 19 3.50 9.12 -7.97
N GLU A 20 4.63 8.43 -7.88
CA GLU A 20 5.94 8.99 -8.26
C GLU A 20 6.01 9.32 -9.75
N LEU A 21 5.50 8.43 -10.61
CA LEU A 21 5.47 8.62 -12.06
C LEU A 21 4.63 9.84 -12.46
N TRP A 22 3.49 10.08 -11.82
CA TRP A 22 2.59 11.17 -12.18
C TRP A 22 2.95 12.50 -11.54
N THR A 23 3.47 12.49 -10.32
CA THR A 23 3.76 13.73 -9.58
C THR A 23 5.21 14.17 -9.67
N GLY A 24 6.14 13.24 -9.99
CA GLY A 24 7.58 13.47 -9.88
C GLY A 24 8.07 13.61 -8.43
N LEU A 25 7.21 13.41 -7.44
CA LEU A 25 7.54 13.49 -6.01
C LEU A 25 7.73 12.08 -5.44
N GLN A 26 8.58 11.96 -4.42
CA GLN A 26 8.73 10.71 -3.66
C GLN A 26 7.40 10.31 -2.99
N ALA A 27 7.03 9.04 -3.11
CA ALA A 27 5.77 8.56 -2.55
C ALA A 27 5.84 8.52 -1.00
N PRO A 28 4.82 9.06 -0.30
CA PRO A 28 4.70 8.93 1.14
C PRO A 28 4.18 7.53 1.52
N VAL A 29 5.01 6.50 1.34
CA VAL A 29 4.63 5.08 1.44
C VAL A 29 3.95 4.73 2.76
N GLU A 30 4.40 5.29 3.88
CA GLU A 30 3.82 4.97 5.19
C GLU A 30 2.39 5.53 5.34
N VAL A 31 2.13 6.73 4.82
CA VAL A 31 0.77 7.31 4.78
C VAL A 31 -0.14 6.48 3.88
N MET A 32 0.36 6.05 2.72
CA MET A 32 -0.37 5.18 1.80
C MET A 32 -0.69 3.82 2.45
N ARG A 33 0.26 3.24 3.21
CA ARG A 33 0.07 2.00 3.97
C ARG A 33 -1.03 2.15 5.01
N GLN A 34 -0.98 3.19 5.85
CA GLN A 34 -1.99 3.45 6.86
C GLN A 34 -3.38 3.66 6.24
N SER A 35 -3.45 4.41 5.14
CA SER A 35 -4.70 4.63 4.40
C SER A 35 -5.27 3.33 3.84
N LEU A 36 -4.43 2.47 3.26
CA LEU A 36 -4.83 1.17 2.73
C LEU A 36 -5.38 0.27 3.85
N LEU A 37 -4.67 0.15 4.97
CA LEU A 37 -5.09 -0.69 6.09
C LEU A 37 -6.37 -0.17 6.76
N THR A 38 -6.51 1.15 6.90
CA THR A 38 -7.70 1.80 7.44
C THR A 38 -8.91 1.55 6.54
N SER A 39 -8.75 1.66 5.22
CA SER A 39 -9.83 1.44 4.25
C SER A 39 -10.32 -0.02 4.23
N LEU A 40 -9.47 -0.97 4.60
CA LEU A 40 -9.80 -2.39 4.71
C LEU A 40 -10.32 -2.78 6.10
N GLY A 41 -10.42 -1.85 7.05
CA GLY A 41 -10.79 -2.14 8.44
C GLY A 41 -9.76 -3.02 9.16
N ALA A 42 -8.52 -3.09 8.67
CA ALA A 42 -7.46 -3.94 9.20
C ALA A 42 -6.64 -3.28 10.33
N VAL A 43 -6.92 -2.01 10.65
CA VAL A 43 -6.39 -1.36 11.84
C VAL A 43 -7.16 -1.88 13.06
N ALA A 44 -6.46 -2.60 13.92
CA ALA A 44 -6.95 -2.96 15.25
C ALA A 44 -7.20 -1.69 16.08
N THR A 45 -8.33 -1.66 16.76
CA THR A 45 -8.61 -0.71 17.85
C THR A 45 -7.72 -0.99 19.06
#